data_AF-A0AAV7JSW1-F1
#
_entry.id   AF-A0AAV7JSW1-F1
#
_cell.length_a   1.000
_cell.length_b   1.000
_cell.length_c   1.000
_cell.angle_alpha   90.00
_cell.angle_beta   90.00
_cell.angle_gamma   90.00
#
_symmetry.space_group_name_H-M   'P 1'
#
loop_
_entity.id
_entity.type
_entity.pdbx_description
1 polymer ?
#
loop_
_entity_poly.entity_id
_entity_poly.type
_entity_poly.pdbx_seq_one_letter_code
_entity_poly.pdbx_strand_id
1 'polypeptide(L)'
;MSESLQYSCHLVIRAYRFVLAEGKGDLPLRGTIPDMTSSSKQYIDLQNLYREKARKDALIVHKYVSDICSSLSLSADYIKEEDTLLFCKNSSFLNLIRTTPLEAELSTLHFNRDYFDMSLGDEDSDLAWYVLLRAVERFNTKYSHYPIPTDIPLLTVCVEELLIEWGLVGKKIKEGSILEICRYNGCEIHTVSAFLGGLAAQECIKLITNQYIPINNTMLYNAITSTTLSFEA
;
A
#
# COMPACT_ATOMS: atom_id res chain seq x y z
N MET A 1 -11.51 0.85 -16.43
CA MET A 1 -11.60 0.00 -15.21
C MET A 1 -11.12 -1.38 -15.62
N SER A 2 -10.10 -1.96 -14.98
CA SER A 2 -9.62 -3.30 -15.37
C SER A 2 -10.70 -4.34 -15.12
N GLU A 3 -10.77 -5.37 -15.97
CA GLU A 3 -11.72 -6.50 -15.82
C GLU A 3 -11.60 -7.16 -14.44
N SER A 4 -10.37 -7.23 -13.89
CA SER A 4 -10.11 -7.74 -12.53
C SER A 4 -10.80 -6.92 -11.43
N LEU A 5 -10.87 -5.59 -11.57
CA LEU A 5 -11.52 -4.73 -10.57
C LEU A 5 -13.05 -4.88 -10.63
N GLN A 6 -13.61 -5.03 -11.84
CA GLN A 6 -15.02 -5.34 -12.02
C GLN A 6 -15.38 -6.68 -11.37
N TYR A 7 -14.56 -7.71 -11.61
CA TYR A 7 -14.70 -9.03 -11.00
C TYR A 7 -14.79 -8.96 -9.46
N SER A 8 -13.83 -8.31 -8.81
CA SER A 8 -13.81 -8.17 -7.36
C SER A 8 -14.97 -7.31 -6.83
N CYS A 9 -15.35 -6.24 -7.52
CA CYS A 9 -16.49 -5.41 -7.12
C CYS A 9 -17.82 -6.19 -7.13
N HIS A 10 -18.03 -7.08 -8.11
CA HIS A 10 -19.23 -7.91 -8.16
C HIS A 10 -19.32 -8.85 -6.94
N LEU A 11 -18.21 -9.45 -6.51
CA LEU A 11 -18.16 -10.28 -5.30
C LEU A 11 -18.45 -9.47 -4.03
N VAL A 12 -17.81 -8.30 -3.87
CA VAL A 12 -17.99 -7.43 -2.69
C VAL A 12 -19.44 -6.96 -2.53
N ILE A 13 -20.05 -6.47 -3.61
CA ILE A 13 -21.45 -5.99 -3.58
C ILE A 13 -22.42 -7.12 -3.20
N ARG A 14 -22.10 -8.38 -3.53
CA ARG A 14 -22.98 -9.53 -3.24
C ARG A 14 -22.73 -10.18 -1.91
N ALA A 15 -21.51 -10.14 -1.40
CA ALA A 15 -21.24 -10.32 0.01
C ALA A 15 -22.10 -9.37 0.85
N TYR A 16 -22.15 -8.10 0.46
CA TYR A 16 -22.97 -7.11 1.14
C TYR A 16 -24.48 -7.41 1.06
N ARG A 17 -24.97 -7.91 -0.09
CA ARG A 17 -26.36 -8.38 -0.18
C ARG A 17 -26.66 -9.57 0.72
N PHE A 18 -25.74 -10.53 0.85
CA PHE A 18 -25.87 -11.64 1.80
C PHE A 18 -25.96 -11.13 3.24
N VAL A 19 -25.12 -10.17 3.63
CA VAL A 19 -25.13 -9.56 4.97
C VAL A 19 -26.50 -8.99 5.31
N LEU A 20 -27.15 -8.31 4.37
CA LEU A 20 -28.45 -7.68 4.55
C LEU A 20 -29.62 -8.68 4.62
N ALA A 21 -29.55 -9.80 3.90
CA ALA A 21 -30.64 -10.77 3.81
C ALA A 21 -30.46 -11.95 4.78
N GLU A 22 -29.51 -12.85 4.52
CA GLU A 22 -29.32 -14.08 5.28
C GLU A 22 -28.35 -13.94 6.46
N GLY A 23 -27.38 -13.04 6.34
CA GLY A 23 -26.30 -12.84 7.30
C GLY A 23 -26.76 -12.16 8.60
N LYS A 24 -27.97 -11.60 8.65
CA LYS A 24 -28.50 -10.85 9.82
C LYS A 24 -27.55 -9.75 10.30
N GLY A 25 -26.83 -9.11 9.38
CA GLY A 25 -25.80 -8.11 9.68
C GLY A 25 -24.37 -8.65 9.76
N ASP A 26 -24.16 -9.97 9.72
CA ASP A 26 -22.85 -10.60 9.76
C ASP A 26 -22.36 -11.06 8.38
N LEU A 27 -21.03 -11.08 8.22
CA LEU A 27 -20.35 -11.61 7.03
C LEU A 27 -20.48 -13.15 6.93
N PRO A 28 -20.32 -13.73 5.72
CA PRO A 28 -20.25 -15.17 5.54
C PRO A 28 -19.22 -15.83 6.48
N LEU A 29 -19.57 -16.97 7.07
CA LEU A 29 -18.69 -17.64 8.01
C LEU A 29 -17.40 -18.13 7.35
N ARG A 30 -16.25 -17.87 7.99
CA ARG A 30 -14.93 -18.32 7.51
C ARG A 30 -14.74 -19.83 7.50
N GLY A 31 -15.37 -20.53 8.45
CA GLY A 31 -15.34 -21.99 8.58
C GLY A 31 -14.08 -22.58 9.22
N THR A 32 -13.13 -21.75 9.68
CA THR A 32 -11.92 -22.19 10.38
C THR A 32 -12.00 -21.86 11.87
N ILE A 33 -11.64 -22.81 12.73
CA ILE A 33 -11.52 -22.64 14.17
C ILE A 33 -10.05 -22.80 14.60
N PRO A 34 -9.58 -22.05 15.61
CA PRO A 34 -8.23 -22.24 16.16
C PRO A 34 -8.13 -23.59 16.90
N ASP A 35 -6.91 -23.97 17.26
CA ASP A 35 -6.67 -25.14 18.11
C ASP A 35 -7.24 -24.92 19.52
N MET A 36 -7.71 -25.99 20.16
CA MET A 36 -8.26 -25.95 21.51
C MET A 36 -8.15 -27.30 22.23
N THR A 37 -7.92 -27.26 23.54
CA THR A 37 -7.91 -28.46 24.38
C THR A 37 -9.27 -29.14 24.38
N SER A 38 -9.36 -30.28 23.70
CA SER A 38 -10.60 -31.06 23.55
C SER A 38 -10.27 -32.50 23.17
N SER A 39 -11.27 -33.39 23.23
CA SER A 39 -11.09 -34.73 22.66
C SER A 39 -11.03 -34.64 21.13
N SER A 40 -10.26 -35.52 20.48
CA SER A 40 -10.11 -35.52 19.02
C SER A 40 -11.46 -35.61 18.28
N LYS A 41 -12.41 -36.39 18.82
CA LYS A 41 -13.75 -36.52 18.25
C LYS A 41 -14.53 -35.21 18.31
N GLN A 42 -14.61 -34.60 19.49
CA GLN A 42 -15.33 -33.32 19.68
C GLN A 42 -14.73 -32.19 18.83
N TYR A 43 -13.40 -32.13 18.71
CA TYR A 43 -12.74 -31.14 17.87
C TYR A 43 -13.13 -31.30 16.39
N ILE A 44 -13.08 -32.53 15.88
CA ILE A 44 -13.43 -32.84 14.48
C ILE A 44 -14.91 -32.54 14.21
N ASP A 45 -15.80 -32.92 15.12
CA ASP A 45 -17.25 -32.67 14.99
C ASP A 45 -17.55 -31.17 14.94
N LEU A 46 -16.93 -30.39 15.83
CA LEU A 46 -17.06 -28.94 15.85
C LEU A 46 -16.47 -28.30 14.59
N GLN A 47 -15.29 -28.73 14.15
CA GLN A 47 -14.66 -28.24 12.93
C GLN A 47 -15.54 -28.48 11.70
N ASN A 48 -16.14 -29.66 11.60
CA ASN A 48 -17.05 -30.01 10.51
C ASN A 48 -18.31 -29.13 10.51
N LEU A 49 -18.88 -28.85 11.69
CA LEU A 49 -20.03 -27.93 11.81
C LEU A 49 -19.72 -26.54 11.23
N TYR A 50 -18.57 -25.96 11.57
CA TYR A 50 -18.15 -24.66 11.03
C TYR A 50 -17.90 -24.70 9.53
N ARG A 51 -17.26 -25.77 9.02
CA ARG A 51 -17.02 -25.96 7.58
C ARG A 51 -18.31 -26.10 6.79
N GLU A 52 -19.28 -26.86 7.29
CA GLU A 52 -20.58 -27.03 6.64
C GLU A 52 -21.36 -25.71 6.58
N LYS A 53 -21.37 -24.95 7.68
CA LYS A 53 -22.03 -23.64 7.70
C LYS A 53 -21.35 -22.66 6.74
N ALA A 54 -20.01 -22.59 6.74
CA ALA A 54 -19.25 -21.76 5.80
C ALA A 54 -19.55 -22.11 4.33
N ARG A 55 -19.63 -23.41 3.99
CA ARG A 55 -20.00 -23.86 2.65
C ARG A 55 -21.42 -23.43 2.27
N LYS A 56 -22.38 -23.56 3.19
CA LYS A 56 -23.77 -23.11 2.96
C LYS A 56 -23.85 -21.61 2.69
N ASP A 57 -23.10 -20.81 3.45
CA ASP A 57 -23.06 -19.35 3.27
C ASP A 57 -22.44 -18.96 1.94
N ALA A 58 -21.32 -19.61 1.56
CA ALA A 58 -20.67 -19.36 0.28
C ALA A 58 -21.55 -19.72 -0.93
N LEU A 59 -22.34 -20.80 -0.86
CA LEU A 59 -23.29 -21.16 -1.91
C LEU A 59 -24.39 -20.10 -2.12
N ILE A 60 -24.86 -19.47 -1.04
CA ILE A 60 -25.84 -18.38 -1.12
C ILE A 60 -25.20 -17.17 -1.81
N VAL A 61 -23.98 -16.80 -1.42
CA VAL A 61 -23.23 -15.72 -2.09
C VAL A 61 -23.02 -16.03 -3.57
N HIS A 62 -22.67 -17.28 -3.90
CA HIS A 62 -22.45 -17.71 -5.28
C HIS A 62 -23.72 -17.57 -6.12
N LYS A 63 -24.88 -17.97 -5.58
CA LYS A 63 -26.17 -17.76 -6.24
C LYS A 63 -26.41 -16.30 -6.59
N TYR A 64 -26.12 -15.37 -5.66
CA TYR A 64 -26.27 -13.94 -5.92
C TYR A 64 -25.32 -13.38 -6.98
N VAL A 65 -24.15 -14.01 -7.14
CA VAL A 65 -23.20 -13.69 -8.18
C VAL A 65 -23.69 -14.21 -9.53
N SER A 66 -24.16 -15.47 -9.60
CA SER A 66 -24.72 -16.07 -10.82
C SER A 66 -25.92 -15.29 -11.35
N ASP A 67 -26.79 -14.78 -10.46
CA ASP A 67 -27.94 -13.95 -10.84
C ASP A 67 -27.50 -12.65 -11.55
N ILE A 68 -26.38 -12.02 -11.13
CA ILE A 68 -25.84 -10.85 -11.84
C ILE A 68 -25.27 -11.24 -13.17
N CYS A 69 -24.45 -12.29 -13.19
CA CYS A 69 -23.75 -12.70 -14.41
C CYS A 69 -24.79 -12.91 -15.52
N SER A 70 -25.92 -13.53 -15.17
CA SER A 70 -27.10 -13.65 -16.03
C SER A 70 -27.69 -12.28 -16.43
N SER A 71 -27.88 -11.34 -15.48
CA SER A 71 -28.42 -10.00 -15.78
C SER A 71 -27.52 -9.12 -16.65
N LEU A 72 -26.19 -9.29 -16.56
CA LEU A 72 -25.19 -8.55 -17.31
C LEU A 72 -24.76 -9.26 -18.60
N SER A 73 -25.40 -10.40 -18.95
CA SER A 73 -25.02 -11.23 -20.09
C SER A 73 -23.55 -11.68 -20.06
N LEU A 74 -22.99 -11.87 -18.88
CA LEU A 74 -21.66 -12.43 -18.65
C LEU A 74 -21.75 -13.97 -18.64
N SER A 75 -20.63 -14.63 -18.96
CA SER A 75 -20.55 -16.10 -18.89
C SER A 75 -20.88 -16.63 -17.50
N ALA A 76 -21.56 -17.77 -17.43
CA ALA A 76 -21.79 -18.48 -16.16
C ALA A 76 -20.47 -18.91 -15.49
N ASP A 77 -19.42 -19.12 -16.28
CA ASP A 77 -18.08 -19.45 -15.80
C ASP A 77 -17.22 -18.22 -15.50
N TYR A 78 -17.80 -17.01 -15.55
CA TYR A 78 -17.07 -15.79 -15.26
C TYR A 78 -16.51 -15.84 -13.83
N ILE A 79 -17.34 -16.20 -12.83
CA ILE A 79 -16.93 -16.38 -11.42
C ILE A 79 -17.13 -17.84 -11.01
N LYS A 80 -16.06 -18.54 -10.63
CA LYS A 80 -16.16 -19.93 -10.18
C LYS A 80 -16.65 -20.05 -8.74
N GLU A 81 -17.22 -21.20 -8.39
CA GLU A 81 -17.60 -21.51 -7.00
C GLU A 81 -16.37 -21.47 -6.07
N GLU A 82 -15.22 -21.94 -6.54
CA GLU A 82 -13.94 -21.94 -5.80
C GLU A 82 -13.50 -20.51 -5.42
N ASP A 83 -13.62 -19.56 -6.35
CA ASP A 83 -13.29 -18.16 -6.09
C ASP A 83 -14.25 -17.53 -5.08
N THR A 84 -15.52 -17.92 -5.14
CA THR A 84 -16.53 -17.47 -4.17
C THR A 84 -16.24 -18.03 -2.78
N LEU A 85 -15.84 -19.30 -2.66
CA LEU A 85 -15.43 -19.92 -1.41
C LEU A 85 -14.18 -19.22 -0.84
N LEU A 86 -13.18 -18.94 -1.66
CA LEU A 86 -11.98 -18.21 -1.26
C LEU A 86 -12.32 -16.80 -0.79
N PHE A 87 -13.22 -16.12 -1.51
CA PHE A 87 -13.71 -14.81 -1.13
C PHE A 87 -14.44 -14.84 0.22
N CYS A 88 -15.40 -15.76 0.43
CA CYS A 88 -16.14 -15.88 1.69
C CYS A 88 -15.22 -16.19 2.87
N LYS A 89 -14.18 -17.02 2.66
CA LYS A 89 -13.16 -17.30 3.67
C LYS A 89 -12.34 -16.06 4.08
N ASN A 90 -12.19 -15.10 3.17
CA ASN A 90 -11.40 -13.88 3.38
C ASN A 90 -12.26 -12.60 3.46
N SER A 91 -13.58 -12.72 3.60
CA SER A 91 -14.52 -11.59 3.55
C SER A 91 -14.21 -10.51 4.59
N SER A 92 -13.68 -10.89 5.75
CA SER A 92 -13.25 -10.00 6.83
C SER A 92 -11.88 -9.34 6.62
N PHE A 93 -11.08 -9.79 5.64
CA PHE A 93 -9.71 -9.34 5.41
C PHE A 93 -9.53 -8.60 4.08
N LEU A 94 -10.64 -8.23 3.44
CA LEU A 94 -10.61 -7.48 2.19
C LEU A 94 -9.98 -6.11 2.43
N ASN A 95 -8.99 -5.78 1.61
CA ASN A 95 -8.32 -4.48 1.63
C ASN A 95 -8.41 -3.85 0.24
N LEU A 96 -8.65 -2.54 0.22
CA LEU A 96 -8.63 -1.72 -0.99
C LEU A 96 -7.58 -0.64 -0.81
N ILE A 97 -6.55 -0.69 -1.64
CA ILE A 97 -5.48 0.33 -1.65
C ILE A 97 -5.68 1.22 -2.87
N ARG A 98 -5.65 2.52 -2.63
CA ARG A 98 -5.69 3.56 -3.67
C ARG A 98 -4.50 4.46 -3.45
N THR A 99 -3.51 4.34 -4.31
CA THR A 99 -2.34 5.23 -4.31
C THR A 99 -2.70 6.55 -4.96
N THR A 100 -2.03 7.63 -4.55
CA THR A 100 -2.14 8.91 -5.24
C THR A 100 -1.37 8.83 -6.56
N PRO A 101 -1.86 9.48 -7.63
CA PRO A 101 -1.10 9.56 -8.86
C PRO A 101 0.13 10.44 -8.62
N LEU A 102 1.25 10.09 -9.26
CA LEU A 102 2.52 10.83 -9.13
C LEU A 102 2.36 12.33 -9.45
N GLU A 103 1.51 12.69 -10.41
CA GLU A 103 1.21 14.09 -10.74
C GLU A 103 0.63 14.87 -9.54
N ALA A 104 -0.22 14.23 -8.73
CA ALA A 104 -0.77 14.87 -7.53
C ALA A 104 0.31 15.10 -6.47
N GLU A 105 1.21 14.13 -6.26
CA GLU A 105 2.36 14.25 -5.35
C GLU A 105 3.36 15.33 -5.80
N LEU A 106 3.54 15.50 -7.11
CA LEU A 106 4.41 16.56 -7.66
C LEU A 106 3.74 17.93 -7.60
N SER A 107 2.41 17.99 -7.57
CA SER A 107 1.64 19.23 -7.50
C SER A 107 1.65 19.83 -6.09
N THR A 108 1.81 21.15 -6.01
CA THR A 108 1.70 21.88 -4.73
C THR A 108 0.28 21.91 -4.16
N LEU A 109 -0.74 21.54 -4.97
CA LEU A 109 -2.15 21.57 -4.59
C LEU A 109 -2.60 20.33 -3.81
N HIS A 110 -1.98 19.18 -4.07
CA HIS A 110 -2.34 17.90 -3.44
C HIS A 110 -1.26 17.36 -2.50
N PHE A 111 -0.16 18.09 -2.34
CA PHE A 111 0.89 17.80 -1.37
C PHE A 111 0.33 17.78 0.07
N ASN A 112 0.63 16.72 0.81
CA ASN A 112 0.18 16.51 2.19
C ASN A 112 0.95 17.39 3.17
N ARG A 113 0.78 18.71 3.06
CA ARG A 113 1.52 19.72 3.82
C ARG A 113 1.47 19.47 5.32
N ASP A 114 0.32 19.10 5.87
CA ASP A 114 0.14 18.93 7.31
C ASP A 114 0.99 17.77 7.85
N TYR A 115 1.09 16.67 7.09
CA TYR A 115 1.94 15.53 7.46
C TYR A 115 3.42 15.92 7.44
N PHE A 116 3.86 16.65 6.41
CA PHE A 116 5.24 17.11 6.30
C PHE A 116 5.59 18.15 7.37
N ASP A 117 4.69 19.08 7.69
CA ASP A 117 4.92 20.10 8.71
C ASP A 117 5.05 19.48 10.12
N MET A 118 4.21 18.50 10.43
CA MET A 118 4.31 17.74 11.68
C MET A 118 5.61 16.92 11.73
N SER A 119 5.89 16.15 10.68
CA SER A 119 7.00 15.19 10.66
C SER A 119 8.37 15.86 10.58
N LEU A 120 8.49 17.00 9.91
CA LEU A 120 9.71 17.83 9.90
C LEU A 120 9.86 18.68 11.18
N GLY A 121 8.92 18.58 12.14
CA GLY A 121 9.12 19.10 13.49
C GLY A 121 10.16 18.32 14.29
N ASP A 122 10.40 17.06 13.92
CA ASP A 122 11.47 16.23 14.46
C ASP A 122 12.72 16.36 13.57
N GLU A 123 13.82 16.86 14.15
CA GLU A 123 15.07 17.11 13.42
C GLU A 123 15.74 15.83 12.90
N ASP A 124 15.43 14.68 13.50
CA ASP A 124 15.98 13.38 13.12
C ASP A 124 15.02 12.56 12.24
N SER A 125 13.95 13.18 11.72
CA SER A 125 12.99 12.54 10.84
C SER A 125 13.61 12.14 9.49
N ASP A 126 13.44 10.87 9.11
CA ASP A 126 13.87 10.35 7.81
C ASP A 126 13.17 11.03 6.62
N LEU A 127 12.06 11.75 6.86
CA LEU A 127 11.35 12.51 5.83
C LEU A 127 12.21 13.63 5.24
N ALA A 128 13.19 14.13 5.98
CA ALA A 128 14.18 15.08 5.47
C ALA A 128 14.89 14.56 4.21
N TRP A 129 15.14 13.25 4.12
CA TRP A 129 15.76 12.63 2.95
C TRP A 129 14.89 12.71 1.70
N TYR A 130 13.57 12.62 1.83
CA TYR A 130 12.68 12.81 0.69
C TYR A 130 12.73 14.24 0.15
N VAL A 131 12.71 15.24 1.05
CA VAL A 131 12.86 16.65 0.65
C VAL A 131 14.19 16.87 -0.06
N LEU A 132 15.28 16.28 0.46
CA LEU A 132 16.59 16.34 -0.17
C LEU A 132 16.60 15.68 -1.55
N LEU A 133 16.00 14.51 -1.73
CA LEU A 133 15.92 13.84 -3.04
C LEU A 133 15.18 14.71 -4.07
N ARG A 134 14.07 15.35 -3.67
CA ARG A 134 13.34 16.31 -4.53
C ARG A 134 14.19 17.55 -4.84
N ALA A 135 14.98 18.03 -3.87
CA ALA A 135 15.91 19.14 -4.08
C ALA A 135 17.08 18.78 -5.02
N VAL A 136 17.60 17.56 -4.93
CA VAL A 136 18.62 17.04 -5.84
C VAL A 136 18.10 16.96 -7.28
N GLU A 137 16.86 16.52 -7.48
CA GLU A 137 16.23 16.49 -8.81
C GLU A 137 16.09 17.90 -9.41
N ARG A 138 15.63 18.88 -8.60
CA ARG A 138 15.55 20.30 -8.99
C ARG A 138 16.94 20.87 -9.30
N PHE A 139 17.93 20.55 -8.47
CA PHE A 139 19.32 20.96 -8.67
C PHE A 139 19.88 20.41 -9.99
N ASN A 140 19.70 19.11 -10.25
CA ASN A 140 20.15 18.48 -11.48
C ASN A 140 19.48 19.08 -12.72
N THR A 141 18.19 19.44 -12.61
CA THR A 141 17.47 20.15 -13.69
C THR A 141 18.06 21.54 -13.97
N LYS A 142 18.52 22.26 -12.93
CA LYS A 142 19.05 23.63 -13.05
C LYS A 142 20.52 23.67 -13.49
N TYR A 143 21.34 22.75 -12.98
CA TYR A 143 22.81 22.78 -13.15
C TYR A 143 23.34 21.62 -14.01
N SER A 144 22.52 20.66 -14.39
CA SER A 144 22.87 19.50 -15.24
C SER A 144 23.97 18.58 -14.69
N HIS A 145 24.14 18.56 -13.37
CA HIS A 145 24.95 17.55 -12.67
C HIS A 145 24.40 17.30 -11.26
N TYR A 146 24.84 16.21 -10.64
CA TYR A 146 24.52 15.92 -9.24
C TYR A 146 25.33 16.82 -8.29
N PRO A 147 24.78 17.17 -7.10
CA PRO A 147 25.49 18.00 -6.14
C PRO A 147 26.80 17.35 -5.68
N ILE A 148 27.88 18.12 -5.75
CA ILE A 148 29.17 17.76 -5.18
C ILE A 148 29.44 18.57 -3.90
N PRO A 149 30.45 18.23 -3.09
CA PRO A 149 30.75 18.94 -1.84
C PRO A 149 31.01 20.45 -1.98
N THR A 150 31.31 20.97 -3.17
CA THR A 150 31.45 22.42 -3.40
C THR A 150 30.11 23.14 -3.53
N ASP A 151 29.03 22.41 -3.84
CA ASP A 151 27.73 22.99 -4.19
C ASP A 151 26.77 23.04 -3.01
N ILE A 152 27.26 22.78 -1.79
CA ILE A 152 26.46 22.85 -0.56
C ILE A 152 25.64 24.15 -0.51
N PRO A 153 26.20 25.35 -0.76
CA PRO A 153 25.41 26.58 -0.72
C PRO A 153 24.31 26.62 -1.77
N LEU A 154 24.57 26.07 -2.96
CA LEU A 154 23.61 26.05 -4.07
C LEU A 154 22.47 25.07 -3.78
N LEU A 155 22.78 23.92 -3.18
CA LEU A 155 21.76 22.94 -2.78
C LEU A 155 20.89 23.46 -1.65
N THR A 156 21.47 24.16 -0.66
CA THR A 156 20.70 24.80 0.41
C THR A 156 19.68 25.80 -0.15
N VAL A 157 20.05 26.60 -1.15
CA VAL A 157 19.10 27.51 -1.83
C VAL A 157 17.98 26.72 -2.51
N CYS A 158 18.28 25.61 -3.19
CA CYS A 158 17.25 24.77 -3.81
C CYS A 158 16.29 24.13 -2.79
N VAL A 159 16.80 23.74 -1.62
CA VAL A 159 15.98 23.22 -0.51
C VAL A 159 15.06 24.31 0.03
N GLU A 160 15.58 25.52 0.28
CA GLU A 160 14.79 26.65 0.77
C GLU A 160 13.69 27.05 -0.22
N GLU A 161 13.98 27.11 -1.52
CA GLU A 161 12.99 27.35 -2.58
C GLU A 161 11.86 26.30 -2.53
N LEU A 162 12.20 25.02 -2.40
CA LEU A 162 11.21 23.92 -2.32
C LEU A 162 10.33 24.01 -1.07
N LEU A 163 10.93 24.29 0.10
CA LEU A 163 10.18 24.44 1.34
C LEU A 163 9.21 25.62 1.29
N ILE A 164 9.58 26.71 0.63
CA ILE A 164 8.71 27.87 0.42
C ILE A 164 7.55 27.49 -0.53
N GLU A 165 7.83 26.80 -1.63
CA GLU A 165 6.79 26.35 -2.58
C GLU A 165 5.78 25.38 -1.94
N TRP A 166 6.23 24.53 -1.01
CA TRP A 166 5.37 23.60 -0.27
C TRP A 166 4.68 24.27 0.94
N GLY A 167 4.93 25.55 1.20
CA GLY A 167 4.35 26.28 2.33
C GLY A 167 4.89 25.85 3.70
N LEU A 168 6.04 25.19 3.76
CA LEU A 168 6.71 24.73 4.98
C LEU A 168 7.68 25.80 5.51
N VAL A 169 7.18 27.02 5.63
CA VAL A 169 7.98 28.20 6.00
C VAL A 169 8.47 28.06 7.44
N GLY A 170 9.79 28.16 7.64
CA GLY A 170 10.42 28.09 8.95
C GLY A 170 10.96 26.72 9.34
N LYS A 171 10.68 25.66 8.57
CA LYS A 171 11.36 24.37 8.70
C LYS A 171 12.76 24.45 8.12
N LYS A 172 13.72 23.80 8.78
CA LYS A 172 15.10 23.70 8.31
C LYS A 172 15.53 22.25 8.31
N ILE A 173 16.23 21.87 7.25
CA ILE A 173 16.89 20.57 7.17
C ILE A 173 18.26 20.72 7.82
N LYS A 174 18.66 19.70 8.59
CA LYS A 174 19.99 19.62 9.22
C LYS A 174 21.09 19.76 8.17
N GLU A 175 22.03 20.67 8.41
CA GLU A 175 23.17 20.87 7.52
C GLU A 175 23.96 19.58 7.27
N GLY A 176 24.07 18.72 8.30
CA GLY A 176 24.70 17.40 8.18
C GLY A 176 24.09 16.51 7.09
N SER A 177 22.77 16.56 6.89
CA SER A 177 22.11 15.78 5.84
C SER A 177 22.37 16.35 4.44
N ILE A 178 22.50 17.68 4.33
CA ILE A 178 22.89 18.37 3.08
C ILE A 178 24.35 18.05 2.72
N LEU A 179 25.24 18.00 3.72
CA LEU A 179 26.62 17.58 3.53
C LEU A 179 26.69 16.13 3.02
N GLU A 180 25.89 15.24 3.61
CA GLU A 180 25.92 13.82 3.25
C GLU A 180 25.37 13.56 1.85
N ILE A 181 24.31 14.27 1.41
CA ILE A 181 23.79 14.11 0.04
C ILE A 181 24.79 14.59 -1.02
N CYS A 182 25.52 15.69 -0.75
CA CYS A 182 26.62 16.15 -1.62
C CYS A 182 27.81 15.17 -1.60
N ARG A 183 28.05 14.49 -0.47
CA ARG A 183 29.07 13.45 -0.36
C ARG A 183 28.71 12.21 -1.18
N TYR A 184 27.42 11.88 -1.29
CA TYR A 184 26.99 10.76 -2.12
C TYR A 184 27.21 10.98 -3.62
N ASN A 185 27.17 12.23 -4.12
CA ASN A 185 27.48 12.57 -5.50
C ASN A 185 26.77 11.66 -6.54
N GLY A 186 25.50 11.34 -6.30
CA GLY A 186 24.71 10.44 -7.17
C GLY A 186 25.22 8.99 -7.25
N CYS A 187 26.07 8.55 -6.32
CA CYS A 187 26.59 7.18 -6.31
C CYS A 187 25.50 6.17 -5.93
N GLU A 188 25.56 5.01 -6.57
CA GLU A 188 24.70 3.88 -6.28
C GLU A 188 25.48 2.78 -5.53
N ILE A 189 25.19 2.61 -4.24
CA ILE A 189 25.87 1.64 -3.40
C ILE A 189 25.19 0.27 -3.53
N HIS A 190 25.97 -0.75 -3.91
CA HIS A 190 25.46 -2.10 -4.19
C HIS A 190 24.59 -2.69 -3.07
N THR A 191 24.97 -2.53 -1.79
CA THR A 191 24.21 -3.08 -0.65
C THR A 191 22.84 -2.41 -0.50
N VAL A 192 22.77 -1.09 -0.75
CA VAL A 192 21.51 -0.32 -0.71
C VAL A 192 20.62 -0.73 -1.88
N SER A 193 21.19 -0.84 -3.09
CA SER A 193 20.46 -1.31 -4.27
C SER A 193 19.97 -2.75 -4.12
N ALA A 194 20.77 -3.64 -3.51
CA ALA A 194 20.36 -5.01 -3.24
C ALA A 194 19.17 -5.08 -2.27
N PHE A 195 19.18 -4.26 -1.21
CA PHE A 195 18.06 -4.15 -0.29
C PHE A 195 16.79 -3.63 -0.99
N LEU A 196 16.89 -2.52 -1.73
CA LEU A 196 15.77 -1.95 -2.47
C LEU A 196 15.25 -2.90 -3.55
N GLY A 197 16.13 -3.63 -4.23
CA GLY A 197 15.77 -4.63 -5.22
C GLY A 197 14.96 -5.79 -4.63
N GLY A 198 15.30 -6.25 -3.42
CA GLY A 198 14.53 -7.26 -2.70
C GLY A 198 13.12 -6.77 -2.31
N LEU A 199 13.02 -5.54 -1.81
CA LEU A 199 11.75 -4.91 -1.48
C LEU A 199 10.86 -4.75 -2.72
N ALA A 200 11.40 -4.15 -3.79
CA ALA A 200 10.70 -3.91 -5.04
C ALA A 200 10.22 -5.21 -5.68
N ALA A 201 11.06 -6.25 -5.69
CA ALA A 201 10.68 -7.57 -6.19
C ALA A 201 9.49 -8.15 -5.42
N GLN A 202 9.49 -8.03 -4.09
CA GLN A 202 8.37 -8.49 -3.27
C GLN A 202 7.09 -7.70 -3.55
N GLU A 203 7.15 -6.37 -3.68
CA GLU A 203 5.99 -5.55 -4.05
C GLU A 203 5.45 -5.93 -5.44
N CYS A 204 6.32 -6.21 -6.42
CA CYS A 204 5.91 -6.74 -7.72
C CYS A 204 5.17 -8.08 -7.59
N ILE A 205 5.64 -9.01 -6.75
CA ILE A 205 4.97 -10.29 -6.51
C ILE A 205 3.58 -10.07 -5.91
N LYS A 206 3.44 -9.15 -4.95
CA LYS A 206 2.12 -8.82 -4.36
C LYS A 206 1.12 -8.34 -5.41
N LEU A 207 1.56 -7.43 -6.29
CA LEU A 207 0.73 -6.88 -7.36
C LEU A 207 0.36 -7.94 -8.42
N ILE A 208 1.30 -8.80 -8.82
CA ILE A 208 1.06 -9.85 -9.81
C ILE A 208 0.09 -10.90 -9.25
N THR A 209 0.29 -11.32 -8.00
CA THR A 209 -0.50 -12.39 -7.37
C THR A 209 -1.83 -11.91 -6.82
N ASN A 210 -2.00 -10.60 -6.63
CA ASN A 210 -3.08 -10.01 -5.84
C ASN A 210 -3.18 -10.63 -4.43
N GLN A 211 -2.04 -11.01 -3.87
CA GLN A 211 -1.91 -11.57 -2.53
C GLN A 211 -1.06 -10.63 -1.67
N TYR A 212 -1.39 -10.57 -0.38
CA TYR A 212 -0.82 -9.62 0.59
C TYR A 212 -1.17 -8.16 0.30
N ILE A 213 -0.75 -7.28 1.22
CA ILE A 213 -1.04 -5.85 1.20
C ILE A 213 0.25 -5.16 0.69
N PRO A 214 0.22 -4.51 -0.49
CA PRO A 214 1.35 -3.73 -0.95
C PRO A 214 1.50 -2.43 -0.16
N ILE A 215 2.68 -1.82 -0.26
CA ILE A 215 2.97 -0.52 0.38
C ILE A 215 2.07 0.56 -0.25
N ASN A 216 1.51 1.44 0.58
CA ASN A 216 0.75 2.58 0.09
C ASN A 216 1.67 3.76 -0.19
N ASN A 217 1.77 4.13 -1.47
CA ASN A 217 2.52 5.28 -1.98
C ASN A 217 4.04 5.17 -1.87
N THR A 218 4.67 5.72 -0.84
CA THR A 218 6.13 5.94 -0.81
C THR A 218 6.77 5.28 0.40
N MET A 219 7.87 4.55 0.18
CA MET A 219 8.74 4.04 1.24
C MET A 219 10.14 4.64 1.12
N LEU A 220 10.65 5.21 2.20
CA LEU A 220 12.05 5.61 2.35
C LEU A 220 12.81 4.56 3.13
N TYR A 221 14.03 4.31 2.69
CA TYR A 221 15.00 3.51 3.42
C TYR A 221 16.24 4.35 3.70
N ASN A 222 16.53 4.55 4.99
CA ASN A 222 17.75 5.20 5.44
C ASN A 222 18.77 4.13 5.86
N ALA A 223 19.75 3.89 4.99
CA ALA A 223 20.81 2.91 5.23
C ALA A 223 21.83 3.34 6.31
N ILE A 224 21.88 4.62 6.68
CA ILE A 224 22.81 5.13 7.71
C ILE A 224 22.35 4.64 9.09
N THR A 225 21.05 4.78 9.38
CA THR A 225 20.41 4.38 10.64
C THR A 225 19.74 3.02 10.57
N SER A 226 19.67 2.42 9.37
CA SER A 226 18.94 1.17 9.09
C SER A 226 17.44 1.26 9.44
N THR A 227 16.83 2.40 9.15
CA THR A 227 15.40 2.66 9.39
C THR A 227 14.62 2.75 8.09
N THR A 228 13.31 2.48 8.16
CA THR A 228 12.37 2.58 7.02
C THR A 228 11.16 3.38 7.44
N LEU A 229 10.69 4.27 6.55
CA LEU A 229 9.48 5.07 6.73
C LEU A 229 8.54 4.84 5.55
N SER A 230 7.25 4.64 5.79
CA SER A 230 6.21 4.62 4.75
C SER A 230 5.26 5.78 4.97
N PHE A 231 4.92 6.51 3.91
CA PHE A 231 4.02 7.67 3.99
C PHE A 231 3.29 7.93 2.67
N GLU A 232 2.22 8.71 2.78
CA GLU A 232 1.43 9.23 1.66
C GLU A 232 1.78 10.72 1.49
N ALA A 233 2.38 11.03 0.35
CA ALA A 233 2.97 12.33 0.04
C ALA A 233 1.92 13.36 -0.40
#